data_AF-A0A355WDQ3-F1
#
_entry.id   AF-A0A355WDQ3-F1
#
_cell.length_a   1.000
_cell.length_b   1.000
_cell.length_c   1.000
_cell.angle_alpha   90.00
_cell.angle_beta   90.00
_cell.angle_gamma   90.00
#
_symmetry.space_group_name_H-M   'P 1'
#
loop_
_entity.id
_entity.type
_entity.pdbx_description
1 polymer ?
#
loop_
_entity_poly.entity_id
_entity_poly.type
_entity_poly.pdbx_seq_one_letter_code
_entity_poly.pdbx_strand_id
1 'polypeptide(L)'
;MQQLTLKKALCNIKLEKRYYFMWKHGMKTWARDYSTITEEQFKEKYCKGSEIKYKNLQDWEKTEEYQNLLNLKMAEGMTADIFKIYNVVKDKALEGDDKAIKTLLMLQKEVKKNLKNIDKVKVEDEVEIEEDDGLEIE
;
A
#
# COMPACT_ATOMS: atom_id res chain seq x y z
N MET A 1 -20.15 -2.21 3.47
CA MET A 1 -18.85 -2.80 3.83
C MET A 1 -17.78 -1.78 3.53
N GLN A 2 -17.11 -1.22 4.54
CA GLN A 2 -15.98 -0.32 4.32
C GLN A 2 -14.87 -1.08 3.57
N GLN A 3 -14.32 -0.48 2.52
CA GLN A 3 -13.20 -1.09 1.79
C GLN A 3 -11.98 -1.17 2.72
N LEU A 4 -11.39 -2.37 2.84
CA LEU A 4 -10.16 -2.57 3.61
C LEU A 4 -9.01 -1.88 2.85
N THR A 5 -8.38 -0.89 3.48
CA THR A 5 -7.19 -0.19 2.94
C THR A 5 -5.92 -0.73 3.58
N LEU A 6 -4.76 -0.55 2.93
CA LEU A 6 -3.49 -0.99 3.49
C LEU A 6 -3.24 -0.32 4.85
N LYS A 7 -3.55 0.98 4.98
CA LYS A 7 -3.43 1.73 6.25
C LYS A 7 -4.23 1.08 7.38
N LYS A 8 -5.50 0.72 7.13
CA LYS A 8 -6.36 0.07 8.13
C LYS A 8 -5.83 -1.33 8.49
N ALA A 9 -5.42 -2.12 7.50
CA ALA A 9 -4.87 -3.45 7.73
C ALA A 9 -3.59 -3.42 8.58
N LEU A 10 -2.69 -2.46 8.32
CA LEU A 10 -1.46 -2.27 9.09
C LEU A 10 -1.69 -1.82 10.54
N CYS A 11 -2.81 -1.13 10.84
CA CYS A 11 -3.15 -0.78 12.22
C CYS A 11 -3.65 -1.97 13.05
N ASN A 12 -4.13 -3.04 12.41
CA ASN A 12 -4.72 -4.20 13.08
C ASN A 12 -3.71 -5.32 13.40
N ILE A 13 -2.45 -5.18 12.99
CA ILE A 13 -1.39 -6.16 13.25
C ILE A 13 -0.45 -5.70 14.36
N LYS A 14 0.38 -6.61 14.87
CA LYS A 14 1.42 -6.28 15.86
C LYS A 14 2.35 -5.18 15.34
N LEU A 15 2.71 -4.26 16.23
CA LEU A 15 3.51 -3.07 15.90
C LEU A 15 4.87 -3.42 15.25
N GLU A 16 5.55 -4.47 15.74
CA GLU A 16 6.81 -4.97 15.17
C GLU A 16 6.66 -5.40 13.70
N LYS A 17 5.57 -6.11 13.38
CA LYS A 17 5.23 -6.54 12.00
C LYS A 17 4.88 -5.35 11.11
N ARG A 18 4.16 -4.37 11.64
CA ARG A 18 3.83 -3.12 10.95
C ARG A 18 5.11 -2.36 10.57
N TYR A 19 6.02 -2.14 11.51
CA TYR A 19 7.29 -1.45 11.24
C TYR A 19 8.15 -2.22 10.24
N TYR A 20 8.21 -3.55 10.39
CA TYR A 20 8.91 -4.41 9.45
C TYR A 20 8.37 -4.27 8.03
N PHE A 21 7.05 -4.34 7.85
CA PHE A 21 6.41 -4.17 6.54
C PHE A 21 6.70 -2.78 5.95
N MET A 22 6.53 -1.72 6.75
CA MET A 22 6.80 -0.34 6.29
C MET A 22 8.26 -0.15 5.87
N TRP A 23 9.20 -0.71 6.63
CA TRP A 23 10.62 -0.66 6.32
C TRP A 23 10.98 -1.47 5.08
N LYS A 24 10.57 -2.74 5.00
CA LYS A 24 10.86 -3.65 3.89
C LYS A 24 10.40 -3.10 2.54
N HIS A 25 9.29 -2.36 2.56
CA HIS A 25 8.67 -1.77 1.36
C HIS A 25 8.97 -0.29 1.16
N GLY A 26 9.91 0.29 1.93
CA GLY A 26 10.36 1.67 1.78
C GLY A 26 9.23 2.70 1.90
N MET A 27 8.25 2.43 2.77
CA MET A 27 7.09 3.30 2.94
C MET A 27 7.46 4.58 3.66
N LYS A 28 6.77 5.66 3.29
CA LYS A 28 6.88 6.96 3.96
C LYS A 28 5.58 7.25 4.68
N THR A 29 5.68 7.57 5.96
CA THR A 29 4.58 8.16 6.73
C THR A 29 4.85 9.65 6.91
N TRP A 30 3.86 10.39 7.42
CA TRP A 30 4.03 11.81 7.74
C TRP A 30 5.14 12.05 8.77
N ALA A 31 5.27 11.13 9.74
CA ALA A 31 6.24 11.24 10.83
C ALA A 31 7.62 10.65 10.48
N ARG A 32 7.68 9.69 9.54
CA ARG A 32 8.92 8.95 9.29
C ARG A 32 9.04 8.39 7.89
N ASP A 33 10.22 8.55 7.32
CA ASP A 33 10.65 7.85 6.12
C ASP A 33 11.37 6.57 6.52
N TYR A 34 10.81 5.40 6.17
CA TYR A 34 11.44 4.12 6.46
C TYR A 34 12.41 3.68 5.36
N SER A 35 12.42 4.35 4.20
CA SER A 35 13.33 4.01 3.10
C SER A 35 14.80 4.37 3.38
N THR A 36 15.04 5.22 4.38
CA THR A 36 16.38 5.68 4.77
C THR A 36 17.03 4.80 5.85
N ILE A 37 16.27 3.84 6.42
CA ILE A 37 16.72 3.01 7.54
C ILE A 37 17.44 1.78 6.99
N THR A 38 18.68 1.54 7.43
CA THR A 38 19.41 0.31 7.09
C THR A 38 18.89 -0.89 7.86
N GLU A 39 19.21 -2.10 7.40
CA GLU A 39 18.83 -3.33 8.11
C GLU A 39 19.39 -3.36 9.55
N GLU A 40 20.65 -2.98 9.72
CA GLU A 40 21.31 -2.93 11.04
C GLU A 40 20.59 -1.95 11.97
N GLN A 41 20.26 -0.76 11.49
CA GLN A 41 19.50 0.24 12.24
C GLN A 41 18.08 -0.24 12.57
N PHE A 42 17.45 -0.98 11.65
CA PHE A 42 16.15 -1.57 11.88
C PHE A 42 16.21 -2.62 13.00
N LYS A 43 17.17 -3.55 12.92
CA LYS A 43 17.40 -4.59 13.94
C LYS A 43 17.66 -3.99 15.31
N GLU A 44 18.50 -2.97 15.38
CA GLU A 44 18.82 -2.30 16.64
C GLU A 44 17.58 -1.62 17.24
N LYS A 45 16.87 -0.82 16.44
CA LYS A 45 15.76 0.00 16.95
C LYS A 45 14.48 -0.78 17.23
N TYR A 46 14.12 -1.73 16.36
CA TYR A 46 12.81 -2.40 16.41
C TYR A 46 12.89 -3.86 16.85
N CYS A 47 14.05 -4.51 16.68
CA CYS A 47 14.28 -5.87 17.18
C CYS A 47 15.11 -5.89 18.47
N LYS A 48 15.55 -4.73 18.99
CA LYS A 48 16.42 -4.60 20.18
C LYS A 48 17.70 -5.44 20.04
N GLY A 49 18.28 -5.48 18.84
CA GLY A 49 19.45 -6.31 18.52
C GLY A 49 19.19 -7.82 18.49
N SER A 50 17.94 -8.27 18.66
CA SER A 50 17.61 -9.70 18.67
C SER A 50 17.48 -10.27 17.27
N GLU A 51 18.44 -11.11 16.89
CA GLU A 51 18.42 -11.83 15.61
C GLU A 51 17.25 -12.82 15.53
N ILE A 52 16.81 -13.38 16.66
CA ILE A 52 15.66 -14.30 16.70
C ILE A 52 14.38 -13.56 16.32
N LYS A 53 14.15 -12.36 16.89
CA LYS A 53 12.99 -11.53 16.53
C LYS A 53 13.02 -11.15 15.07
N TYR A 54 14.18 -10.79 14.54
CA TYR A 54 14.33 -10.46 13.12
C TYR A 54 14.01 -11.66 12.22
N LYS A 55 14.55 -12.85 12.53
CA LYS A 55 14.23 -14.07 11.78
C LYS A 55 12.74 -14.42 11.81
N ASN A 56 12.07 -14.22 12.95
CA ASN A 56 10.63 -14.41 13.03
C ASN A 56 9.85 -13.46 12.12
N LEU A 57 10.32 -12.22 11.94
CA LEU A 57 9.73 -11.26 10.98
C LEU A 57 9.99 -11.67 9.53
N GLN A 58 11.17 -12.23 9.23
CA GLN A 58 11.44 -12.80 7.91
C GLN A 58 10.57 -14.03 7.61
N ASP A 59 10.38 -14.91 8.59
CA ASP A 59 9.49 -16.07 8.44
C ASP A 59 8.02 -15.65 8.30
N TRP A 60 7.64 -14.55 8.96
CA TRP A 60 6.31 -13.96 8.78
C TRP A 60 6.01 -13.58 7.33
N GLU A 61 7.02 -13.27 6.49
CA GLU A 61 6.84 -12.96 5.06
C GLU A 61 6.15 -14.10 4.28
N LYS A 62 6.29 -15.34 4.75
CA LYS A 62 5.72 -16.54 4.13
C LYS A 62 4.25 -16.76 4.50
N THR A 63 3.71 -16.00 5.46
CA THR A 63 2.35 -16.19 5.96
C THR A 63 1.31 -15.50 5.08
N GLU A 64 0.08 -16.02 5.09
CA GLU A 64 -1.04 -15.39 4.37
C GLU A 64 -1.29 -13.95 4.84
N GLU A 65 -1.08 -13.67 6.13
CA GLU A 65 -1.21 -12.32 6.69
C GLU A 65 -0.31 -11.32 5.96
N TYR A 66 0.95 -11.67 5.71
CA TYR A 66 1.89 -10.82 4.97
C TYR A 66 1.54 -10.71 3.49
N GLN A 67 1.17 -11.83 2.86
CA GLN A 67 0.77 -11.85 1.44
C GLN A 67 -0.48 -10.98 1.19
N ASN A 68 -1.42 -10.95 2.13
CA ASN A 68 -2.59 -10.08 2.05
C ASN A 68 -2.21 -8.58 2.11
N LEU A 69 -1.23 -8.20 2.93
CA LEU A 69 -0.72 -6.82 2.95
C LEU A 69 -0.02 -6.44 1.64
N LEU A 70 0.74 -7.36 1.03
CA LEU A 70 1.32 -7.16 -0.29
C LEU A 70 0.25 -6.94 -1.35
N ASN A 71 -0.80 -7.76 -1.35
CA ASN A 71 -1.92 -7.63 -2.29
C ASN A 71 -2.62 -6.28 -2.15
N LEU A 72 -2.86 -5.81 -0.92
CA LEU A 72 -3.42 -4.48 -0.67
C LEU A 72 -2.50 -3.36 -1.19
N LYS A 73 -1.20 -3.44 -0.90
CA LYS A 73 -0.20 -2.49 -1.40
C LYS A 73 -0.16 -2.46 -2.93
N MET A 74 -0.22 -3.64 -3.56
CA MET A 74 -0.24 -3.77 -5.01
C MET A 74 -1.50 -3.13 -5.61
N ALA A 75 -2.67 -3.36 -4.99
CA ALA A 75 -3.92 -2.77 -5.42
C ALA A 75 -3.90 -1.23 -5.35
N GLU A 76 -3.31 -0.64 -4.30
CA GLU A 76 -3.14 0.81 -4.17
C GLU A 76 -2.25 1.39 -5.29
N GLY A 77 -1.17 0.70 -5.66
CA GLY A 77 -0.30 1.09 -6.77
C GLY A 77 -0.90 0.86 -8.16
N MET A 78 -1.79 -0.12 -8.28
CA MET A 78 -2.37 -0.55 -9.57
C MET A 78 -3.09 0.58 -10.29
N THR A 79 -3.73 1.51 -9.57
CA THR A 79 -4.42 2.65 -10.20
C THR A 79 -3.42 3.61 -10.87
N ALA A 80 -2.29 3.88 -10.21
CA ALA A 80 -1.23 4.71 -10.80
C ALA A 80 -0.58 4.02 -12.01
N ASP A 81 -0.39 2.71 -11.96
CA ASP A 81 0.17 1.96 -13.08
C ASP A 81 -0.80 1.84 -14.25
N ILE A 82 -2.10 1.65 -13.99
CA ILE A 82 -3.15 1.73 -15.03
C ILE A 82 -3.13 3.10 -15.70
N PHE A 83 -2.95 4.19 -14.94
CA PHE A 83 -2.85 5.53 -15.49
C PHE A 83 -1.61 5.70 -16.40
N LYS A 84 -0.45 5.16 -16.00
CA LYS A 84 0.76 5.17 -16.85
C LYS A 84 0.53 4.37 -18.14
N ILE A 85 -0.03 3.16 -18.03
CA ILE A 85 -0.37 2.32 -19.18
C ILE A 85 -1.33 3.05 -20.12
N TYR A 86 -2.37 3.67 -19.57
CA TYR A 86 -3.32 4.46 -20.33
C TYR A 86 -2.63 5.54 -21.17
N ASN A 87 -1.69 6.29 -20.59
CA ASN A 87 -0.96 7.33 -21.31
C ASN A 87 -0.09 6.76 -22.44
N VAL A 88 0.67 5.69 -22.18
CA VAL A 88 1.49 5.04 -23.22
C VAL A 88 0.62 4.51 -24.37
N VAL A 89 -0.51 3.89 -24.06
CA VAL A 89 -1.45 3.36 -25.06
C VAL A 89 -2.11 4.50 -25.85
N LYS A 90 -2.47 5.60 -25.18
CA LYS A 90 -3.03 6.80 -25.83
C LYS A 90 -2.06 7.38 -26.85
N ASP A 91 -0.77 7.51 -26.50
CA ASP A 91 0.22 8.11 -27.39
C ASP A 91 0.40 7.26 -28.65
N LYS A 92 0.50 5.93 -28.52
CA LYS A 92 0.53 5.00 -29.66
C LYS A 92 -0.75 5.03 -30.50
N ALA A 93 -1.90 5.16 -29.85
CA ALA A 93 -3.19 5.25 -30.54
C ALA A 93 -3.29 6.53 -31.39
N LEU A 94 -2.73 7.65 -30.92
CA LEU A 94 -2.66 8.92 -31.67
C LEU A 94 -1.75 8.81 -32.90
N GLU A 95 -0.73 7.94 -32.85
CA GLU A 95 0.14 7.61 -33.99
C GLU A 95 -0.54 6.67 -35.02
N GLY A 96 -1.76 6.20 -34.74
CA GLY A 96 -2.51 5.32 -35.64
C GLY A 96 -2.31 3.83 -35.42
N ASP A 97 -1.75 3.40 -34.28
CA ASP A 97 -1.67 1.97 -33.93
C ASP A 97 -3.06 1.40 -33.60
N ASP A 98 -3.61 0.61 -34.51
CA ASP A 98 -4.93 -0.03 -34.39
C ASP A 98 -5.09 -0.92 -33.14
N LYS A 99 -4.01 -1.58 -32.67
CA LYS A 99 -4.06 -2.39 -31.46
C LYS A 99 -4.16 -1.49 -30.24
N ALA A 100 -3.37 -0.42 -30.21
CA ALA A 100 -3.40 0.56 -29.13
C ALA A 100 -4.77 1.27 -29.05
N ILE A 101 -5.38 1.63 -30.17
CA ILE A 101 -6.73 2.23 -30.22
C ILE A 101 -7.77 1.30 -29.57
N LYS A 102 -7.76 0.00 -29.93
CA LYS A 102 -8.67 -0.99 -29.33
C LYS A 102 -8.44 -1.14 -27.82
N THR A 103 -7.18 -1.22 -27.39
CA THR A 103 -6.82 -1.29 -25.97
C THR A 103 -7.27 -0.04 -25.21
N LEU A 104 -7.11 1.15 -25.79
CA LEU A 104 -7.53 2.42 -25.19
C LEU A 104 -9.04 2.45 -24.94
N LEU A 105 -9.83 2.01 -25.92
CA LEU A 105 -11.29 1.94 -25.79
C LEU A 105 -11.74 0.94 -24.70
N MET A 106 -11.02 -0.16 -24.52
CA MET A 106 -11.27 -1.10 -23.41
C MET A 106 -10.95 -0.47 -22.06
N LEU A 107 -9.79 0.16 -21.93
CA LEU A 107 -9.39 0.86 -20.70
C LEU A 107 -10.38 1.97 -20.33
N GLN A 108 -10.85 2.75 -21.32
CA GLN A 108 -11.86 3.80 -21.09
C GLN A 108 -13.18 3.23 -20.56
N LYS A 109 -13.60 2.04 -21.00
CA LYS A 109 -14.81 1.37 -20.49
C LYS A 109 -14.64 0.94 -19.03
N GLU A 110 -13.50 0.37 -18.67
CA GLU A 110 -13.21 -0.04 -17.28
C GLU A 110 -13.14 1.18 -16.34
N VAL A 111 -12.51 2.28 -16.75
CA VAL A 111 -12.49 3.53 -15.97
C VAL A 111 -13.91 4.05 -15.71
N LYS A 112 -14.76 4.11 -16.75
CA LYS A 112 -16.15 4.53 -16.60
C LYS A 112 -16.97 3.60 -15.70
N LYS A 113 -16.68 2.30 -15.71
CA LYS A 113 -17.32 1.31 -14.82
C LYS A 113 -16.93 1.53 -13.36
N ASN A 114 -15.66 1.84 -13.10
CA ASN A 114 -15.16 2.13 -11.76
C ASN A 114 -15.78 3.41 -11.17
N LEU A 115 -15.94 4.47 -11.98
CA LEU A 115 -16.58 5.71 -11.54
C LEU A 115 -18.05 5.52 -11.11
N LYS A 116 -18.82 4.68 -11.83
CA LYS A 116 -20.21 4.35 -11.47
C LYS A 116 -20.35 3.60 -10.13
N ASN A 117 -19.28 2.97 -9.66
CA ASN A 117 -19.26 2.32 -8.36
C ASN A 117 -18.93 3.30 -7.23
N ILE A 118 -18.22 4.39 -7.53
CA ILE A 118 -17.90 5.45 -6.56
C ILE A 118 -19.15 6.24 -6.17
N ASP A 119 -20.07 6.52 -7.13
CA ASP A 119 -21.37 7.17 -6.83
C ASP A 119 -22.25 6.38 -5.84
N LYS A 120 -21.94 5.09 -5.61
CA LYS A 120 -22.62 4.23 -4.62
C LYS A 120 -21.95 4.24 -3.24
N VAL A 121 -20.73 4.77 -3.13
CA VAL A 121 -20.02 4.97 -1.87
C VAL A 121 -20.40 6.35 -1.35
N LYS A 122 -21.62 6.49 -0.82
CA LYS A 122 -21.97 7.68 -0.05
C LYS A 122 -21.11 7.72 1.21
N VAL A 123 -20.55 8.89 1.46
CA VAL A 123 -19.71 9.25 2.60
C VAL A 123 -20.54 9.08 3.87
N GLU A 124 -20.17 8.10 4.71
CA GLU A 124 -20.63 7.99 6.10
C GLU A 124 -19.44 8.37 6.99
N ASP A 125 -19.56 9.59 7.52
CA ASP A 125 -19.01 10.21 8.73
C ASP A 125 -17.55 9.93 9.17
N GLU A 126 -16.89 11.07 9.38
CA GLU A 126 -15.60 11.27 10.04
C GLU A 126 -15.53 10.53 11.38
N VAL A 127 -14.53 9.66 11.53
CA VAL A 127 -14.14 9.14 12.85
C VAL A 127 -12.86 9.88 13.23
N GLU A 128 -12.98 10.75 14.24
CA GLU A 128 -11.87 11.36 14.98
C GLU A 128 -10.85 10.28 15.34
N ILE A 129 -9.59 10.51 14.94
CA ILE A 129 -8.46 9.71 15.40
C ILE A 129 -7.89 10.51 16.58
N GLU A 130 -8.27 10.13 17.81
CA GLU A 130 -7.51 10.52 19.00
C GLU A 130 -6.10 9.93 18.88
N GLU A 131 -5.10 10.79 18.71
CA GLU A 131 -3.69 10.44 18.84
C GLU A 131 -3.37 10.29 20.33
N ASP A 132 -3.56 9.09 20.88
CA ASP A 132 -3.03 8.72 22.19
C ASP A 132 -1.52 8.46 22.07
N ASP A 133 -0.79 9.56 22.16
CA ASP A 133 0.64 9.72 22.41
C ASP A 133 1.00 9.12 23.78
N GLY A 134 1.12 7.78 23.82
CA GLY A 134 1.64 7.04 24.97
C GLY A 134 3.17 7.09 25.08
N LEU A 135 3.75 8.29 25.17
CA LEU A 135 5.18 8.49 25.43
C LEU A 135 5.43 8.48 26.95
N GLU A 136 5.55 7.29 27.53
CA GLU A 136 6.16 7.13 28.86
C GLU A 136 7.68 7.30 28.74
N ILE A 137 8.16 8.42 29.27
CA ILE A 137 9.56 8.66 29.62
C ILE A 137 9.81 8.11 31.03
N GLU A 138 10.65 7.09 31.15
CA GLU A 138 11.47 6.80 32.34
C GLU A 138 12.95 6.78 31.95
#